data_AF-A0A9W6VWY1-F1
#
_entry.id   AF-A0A9W6VWY1-F1
#
_cell.length_a   1.000
_cell.length_b   1.000
_cell.length_c   1.000
_cell.angle_alpha   90.00
_cell.angle_beta   90.00
_cell.angle_gamma   90.00
#
_symmetry.space_group_name_H-M   'P 1'
#
loop_
_entity.id
_entity.type
_entity.pdbx_description
1 polymer ?
#
loop_
_entity_poly.entity_id
_entity_poly.type
_entity_poly.pdbx_seq_one_letter_code
_entity_poly.pdbx_strand_id
1 'polypeptide(L)'
;MWISFGTTWGAVRLITHGIRGGWLPWGNISTGGQHLHHYNLGIATLAGVGLIAVRGDERAVGHPAVAAAYGAGTALITDEFALLLDLRDVYWAKQGRLSVDVSLGVLSVLGTYLTARPFWHEIATVTRHHVGSAAKRHLAPAP
;
A
#
# COMPACT_ATOMS: atom_id res chain seq x y z
N MET A 1 -5.27 -2.83 -4.98
CA MET A 1 -4.18 -2.38 -4.10
C MET A 1 -4.67 -1.82 -2.77
N TRP A 2 -5.36 -0.68 -2.70
CA TRP A 2 -5.72 -0.08 -1.39
C TRP A 2 -6.59 -0.99 -0.52
N ILE A 3 -7.67 -1.54 -1.08
CA ILE A 3 -8.55 -2.48 -0.37
C ILE A 3 -7.77 -3.72 0.07
N SER A 4 -7.03 -4.37 -0.85
CA SER A 4 -6.24 -5.56 -0.55
C SER A 4 -5.16 -5.30 0.50
N PHE A 5 -4.53 -4.12 0.51
CA PHE A 5 -3.58 -3.73 1.54
C PHE A 5 -4.26 -3.65 2.91
N GLY A 6 -5.36 -2.89 3.02
CA GLY A 6 -6.07 -2.71 4.28
C GLY A 6 -6.64 -4.02 4.83
N THR A 7 -7.22 -4.86 3.97
CA THR A 7 -7.78 -6.16 4.39
C THR A 7 -6.69 -7.14 4.79
N THR A 8 -5.59 -7.25 4.04
CA THR A 8 -4.47 -8.12 4.40
C THR A 8 -3.81 -7.67 5.70
N TRP A 9 -3.54 -6.37 5.86
CA TRP A 9 -2.94 -5.83 7.08
C TRP A 9 -3.83 -6.10 8.30
N GLY A 10 -5.13 -5.79 8.21
CA GLY A 10 -6.07 -6.04 9.30
C GLY A 10 -6.20 -7.53 9.63
N ALA A 11 -6.26 -8.40 8.63
CA ALA A 11 -6.36 -9.84 8.82
C ALA A 11 -5.11 -10.41 9.51
N VAL A 12 -3.91 -10.05 9.05
CA VAL A 12 -2.64 -10.51 9.62
C VAL A 12 -2.53 -10.05 11.08
N ARG A 13 -2.84 -8.78 11.36
CA ARG A 13 -2.79 -8.26 12.73
C ARG A 13 -3.79 -8.95 13.66
N LEU A 14 -5.00 -9.25 13.16
CA LEU A 14 -6.02 -10.00 13.88
C LEU A 14 -5.55 -11.43 14.17
N ILE A 15 -4.99 -12.12 13.18
CA ILE A 15 -4.44 -13.48 13.33
C ILE A 15 -3.30 -13.49 14.36
N THR A 16 -2.35 -12.56 14.27
CA THR A 16 -1.21 -12.49 15.21
C THR A 16 -1.67 -12.21 16.64
N HIS A 17 -2.66 -11.32 16.84
CA HIS A 17 -3.29 -11.14 18.15
C HIS A 17 -4.09 -12.38 18.60
N GLY A 18 -4.73 -13.06 17.64
CA GLY A 18 -5.34 -14.39 17.73
C GLY A 18 -4.43 -15.44 18.40
N ILE A 19 -3.28 -15.61 17.79
CA ILE A 19 -2.28 -16.60 18.21
C ILE A 19 -1.69 -16.20 19.57
N ARG A 20 -1.34 -14.92 19.75
CA ARG A 20 -0.75 -14.43 21.01
C ARG A 20 -1.71 -14.49 22.20
N GLY A 21 -3.02 -14.33 21.96
CA GLY A 21 -4.06 -14.42 22.98
C GLY A 21 -4.55 -15.84 23.28
N GLY A 22 -4.06 -16.87 22.57
CA GLY A 22 -4.45 -18.27 22.79
C GLY A 22 -5.88 -18.65 22.34
N TRP A 23 -6.53 -17.80 21.56
CA TRP A 23 -7.91 -17.95 21.07
C TRP A 23 -7.98 -18.45 19.62
N LEU A 24 -6.83 -18.53 18.94
CA LEU A 24 -6.72 -19.09 17.59
C LEU A 24 -5.85 -20.37 17.63
N PRO A 25 -6.29 -21.48 17.01
CA PRO A 25 -5.59 -22.77 17.05
C PRO A 25 -4.37 -22.85 16.11
N TRP A 26 -3.93 -21.72 15.53
CA TRP A 26 -2.82 -21.68 14.58
C TRP A 26 -1.49 -21.37 15.27
N GLY A 27 -0.43 -22.05 14.84
CA GLY A 27 0.93 -21.81 15.30
C GLY A 27 1.71 -20.90 14.34
N ASN A 28 2.87 -20.42 14.79
CA ASN A 28 3.79 -19.68 13.93
C ASN A 28 4.32 -20.57 12.77
N ILE A 29 4.59 -19.96 11.63
CA ILE A 29 5.24 -20.64 10.50
C ILE A 29 6.72 -20.77 10.83
N SER A 30 7.22 -22.01 10.86
CA SER A 30 8.62 -22.32 11.11
C SER A 30 9.15 -23.24 10.02
N THR A 31 10.38 -23.01 9.57
CA THR A 31 11.09 -23.90 8.62
C THR A 31 12.49 -24.17 9.15
N GLY A 32 12.85 -25.45 9.32
CA GLY A 32 14.19 -25.84 9.78
C GLY A 32 14.56 -25.38 11.20
N GLY A 33 13.58 -25.08 12.06
CA GLY A 33 13.82 -24.57 13.41
C GLY A 33 13.92 -23.05 13.53
N GLN A 34 13.85 -22.30 12.41
CA GLN A 34 13.73 -20.84 12.42
C GLN A 34 12.28 -20.41 12.16
N HIS A 35 11.83 -19.39 12.89
CA HIS A 35 10.54 -18.75 12.67
C HIS A 35 10.61 -17.87 11.42
N LEU A 36 9.73 -18.15 10.46
CA LEU A 36 9.58 -17.31 9.27
C LEU A 36 8.61 -16.19 9.59
N HIS A 37 9.15 -14.98 9.58
CA HIS A 37 8.37 -13.76 9.61
C HIS A 37 7.58 -13.60 8.31
N HIS A 38 6.35 -13.13 8.40
CA HIS A 38 5.46 -13.01 7.24
C HIS A 38 5.89 -11.90 6.29
N TYR A 39 6.74 -10.96 6.72
CA TYR A 39 7.36 -10.00 5.79
C TYR A 39 8.16 -10.69 4.67
N ASN A 40 8.72 -11.89 4.90
CA ASN A 40 9.44 -12.65 3.88
C ASN A 40 8.54 -13.05 2.71
N LEU A 41 7.30 -13.47 3.01
CA LEU A 41 6.28 -13.75 2.00
C LEU A 41 5.89 -12.48 1.24
N GLY A 42 5.85 -11.35 1.94
CA GLY A 42 5.67 -10.04 1.33
C GLY A 42 6.76 -9.70 0.32
N ILE A 43 8.03 -9.87 0.69
CA ILE A 43 9.17 -9.64 -0.22
C ILE A 43 9.10 -10.56 -1.44
N ALA A 44 8.85 -11.86 -1.26
CA ALA A 44 8.72 -12.80 -2.36
C ALA A 44 7.56 -12.42 -3.31
N THR A 45 6.43 -11.99 -2.75
CA THR A 45 5.27 -11.54 -3.53
C THR A 45 5.61 -10.29 -4.34
N LEU A 46 6.25 -9.29 -3.73
CA LEU A 46 6.66 -8.08 -4.43
C LEU A 46 7.73 -8.33 -5.49
N ALA A 47 8.67 -9.27 -5.25
CA ALA A 47 9.63 -9.68 -6.26
C ALA A 47 8.94 -10.31 -7.50
N GLY A 48 7.94 -11.16 -7.27
CA GLY A 48 7.12 -11.73 -8.35
C GLY A 48 6.34 -10.66 -9.13
N VAL A 49 5.73 -9.70 -8.43
CA VAL A 49 5.07 -8.55 -9.07
C VAL A 49 6.07 -7.69 -9.86
N GLY A 50 7.26 -7.47 -9.30
CA GLY A 50 8.35 -6.76 -9.97
C GLY A 50 8.77 -7.43 -11.27
N LEU A 51 8.84 -8.77 -11.29
CA LEU A 51 9.13 -9.52 -12.51
C LEU A 51 8.03 -9.34 -13.57
N ILE A 52 6.76 -9.36 -13.17
CA ILE A 52 5.63 -9.10 -14.09
C ILE A 52 5.73 -7.69 -14.66
N ALA A 53 6.06 -6.69 -13.83
CA ALA A 53 6.24 -5.31 -14.25
C ALA A 53 7.42 -5.13 -15.22
N VAL A 54 8.58 -5.72 -14.92
CA VAL A 54 9.79 -5.66 -15.77
C VAL A 54 9.58 -6.37 -17.10
N ARG A 55 8.81 -7.46 -17.11
CA ARG A 55 8.44 -8.16 -18.36
C ARG A 55 7.66 -7.26 -19.33
N GLY A 56 6.98 -6.23 -18.82
CA GLY A 56 6.35 -5.20 -19.65
C GLY A 56 5.10 -5.64 -20.42
N ASP A 57 4.52 -6.79 -20.09
CA ASP A 57 3.25 -7.22 -20.69
C ASP A 57 2.09 -6.38 -20.13
N GLU A 58 1.60 -5.44 -20.92
CA GLU A 58 0.55 -4.50 -20.51
C GLU A 58 -0.72 -5.19 -19.99
N ARG A 59 -1.08 -6.36 -20.55
CA ARG A 59 -2.25 -7.12 -20.08
C ARG A 59 -2.00 -7.71 -18.70
N ALA A 60 -0.80 -8.21 -18.47
CA ALA A 60 -0.42 -8.75 -17.17
C ALA A 60 -0.29 -7.63 -16.12
N VAL A 61 0.36 -6.51 -16.46
CA VAL A 61 0.56 -5.36 -15.58
C VAL A 61 -0.75 -4.67 -15.22
N GLY A 62 -1.67 -4.54 -16.18
CA GLY A 62 -3.01 -3.98 -15.96
C GLY A 62 -3.97 -4.90 -15.20
N HIS A 63 -3.58 -6.15 -14.93
CA HIS A 63 -4.48 -7.12 -14.34
C HIS A 63 -4.75 -6.81 -12.85
N PRO A 64 -6.02 -6.82 -12.37
CA PRO A 64 -6.35 -6.48 -10.99
C PRO A 64 -5.69 -7.40 -9.96
N ALA A 65 -5.35 -8.63 -10.34
CA ALA A 65 -4.60 -9.55 -9.49
C ALA A 65 -3.19 -9.02 -9.14
N VAL A 66 -2.52 -8.33 -10.07
CA VAL A 66 -1.20 -7.73 -9.79
C VAL A 66 -1.34 -6.60 -8.77
N ALA A 67 -2.36 -5.76 -8.91
CA ALA A 67 -2.66 -4.72 -7.94
C ALA A 67 -3.08 -5.28 -6.57
N ALA A 68 -3.75 -6.44 -6.53
CA ALA A 68 -4.11 -7.12 -5.29
C ALA A 68 -2.88 -7.74 -4.61
N ALA A 69 -2.05 -8.47 -5.37
CA ALA A 69 -0.82 -9.08 -4.90
C ALA A 69 0.18 -8.03 -4.39
N TYR A 70 0.32 -6.92 -5.11
CA TYR A 70 1.16 -5.80 -4.67
C TYR A 70 0.67 -5.22 -3.34
N GLY A 71 -0.65 -5.00 -3.20
CA GLY A 71 -1.22 -4.51 -1.95
C GLY A 71 -1.03 -5.47 -0.78
N ALA A 72 -1.27 -6.77 -0.99
CA ALA A 72 -1.08 -7.79 0.02
C ALA A 72 0.40 -7.93 0.42
N GLY A 73 1.31 -7.98 -0.55
CA GLY A 73 2.76 -8.06 -0.29
C GLY A 73 3.27 -6.84 0.49
N THR A 74 2.82 -5.65 0.13
CA THR A 74 3.15 -4.41 0.87
C THR A 74 2.63 -4.47 2.30
N ALA A 75 1.40 -4.95 2.53
CA ALA A 75 0.81 -5.08 3.86
C ALA A 75 1.60 -6.02 4.77
N LEU A 76 2.06 -7.16 4.22
CA LEU A 76 2.87 -8.13 4.97
C LEU A 76 4.22 -7.55 5.42
N ILE A 77 4.83 -6.70 4.59
CA ILE A 77 6.09 -6.02 4.90
C ILE A 77 5.86 -4.93 5.94
N THR A 78 4.83 -4.10 5.78
CA THR A 78 4.58 -2.97 6.70
C THR A 78 4.13 -3.44 8.09
N ASP A 79 3.47 -4.59 8.19
CA ASP A 79 2.99 -5.15 9.46
C ASP A 79 4.15 -5.48 10.43
N GLU A 80 5.28 -5.94 9.89
CA GLU A 80 6.52 -6.29 10.60
C GLU A 80 7.68 -5.32 10.30
N PHE A 81 7.38 -4.12 9.82
CA PHE A 81 8.40 -3.14 9.41
C PHE A 81 9.46 -2.87 10.49
N ALA A 82 9.05 -2.80 11.76
CA ALA A 82 9.97 -2.61 12.88
C ALA A 82 11.00 -3.75 13.03
N LEU A 83 10.66 -4.99 12.69
CA LEU A 83 11.58 -6.13 12.70
C LEU A 83 12.55 -6.08 11.51
N LEU A 84 12.08 -5.59 10.36
CA LEU A 84 12.87 -5.47 9.13
C LEU A 84 14.02 -4.47 9.27
N LEU A 85 13.82 -3.43 10.07
CA LEU A 85 14.85 -2.45 10.43
C LEU A 85 15.67 -2.83 11.67
N ASP A 86 15.49 -4.05 12.20
CA ASP A 86 16.14 -4.55 13.42
C ASP A 86 16.07 -3.56 14.60
N LEU A 87 14.91 -2.90 14.80
CA LEU A 87 14.64 -2.00 15.93
C LEU A 87 14.52 -2.81 17.24
N ARG A 88 15.57 -3.51 17.67
CA ARG A 88 15.47 -4.32 18.90
C ARG A 88 15.48 -3.49 20.16
N ASP A 89 16.35 -2.49 20.27
CA ASP A 89 16.38 -1.68 21.48
C ASP A 89 17.22 -0.39 21.35
N VAL A 90 17.78 -0.10 20.17
CA VAL A 90 18.82 0.94 20.05
C VAL A 90 18.27 2.35 19.75
N TYR A 91 16.95 2.54 19.64
CA TYR A 91 16.37 3.89 19.45
C TYR A 91 15.03 4.16 20.19
N TRP A 92 14.79 3.45 21.29
CA TRP A 92 13.70 3.68 22.26
C TRP A 92 12.34 3.01 21.94
N ALA A 93 11.84 2.25 22.92
CA ALA A 93 10.80 1.23 22.81
C ALA A 93 9.41 1.67 22.28
N LYS A 94 8.86 0.82 21.38
CA LYS A 94 7.45 0.45 21.10
C LYS A 94 7.34 -0.14 19.67
N GLN A 95 8.00 -1.26 19.44
CA GLN A 95 8.17 -1.90 18.12
C GLN A 95 6.84 -2.24 17.44
N GLY A 96 5.82 -2.64 18.20
CA GLY A 96 4.48 -2.90 17.65
C GLY A 96 3.76 -1.64 17.16
N ARG A 97 4.03 -0.46 17.75
CA ARG A 97 3.34 0.78 17.39
C ARG A 97 3.90 1.40 16.11
N LEU A 98 5.21 1.36 15.92
CA LEU A 98 5.82 1.91 14.70
C LEU A 98 5.29 1.22 13.43
N SER A 99 5.21 -0.11 13.43
CA SER A 99 4.64 -0.84 12.29
C SER A 99 3.17 -0.48 12.04
N VAL A 100 2.40 -0.20 13.09
CA VAL A 100 1.01 0.28 12.97
C VAL A 100 0.98 1.69 12.38
N ASP A 101 1.80 2.62 12.89
CA ASP A 101 1.87 3.99 12.40
C ASP A 101 2.26 4.05 10.92
N VAL A 102 3.26 3.26 10.51
CA VAL A 102 3.68 3.14 9.11
C VAL A 102 2.54 2.58 8.25
N SER A 103 1.89 1.51 8.70
CA SER A 103 0.81 0.88 7.93
C SER A 103 -0.41 1.80 7.78
N LEU A 104 -0.79 2.50 8.85
CA LEU A 104 -1.84 3.51 8.82
C LEU A 104 -1.45 4.71 7.95
N GLY A 105 -0.20 5.14 7.99
CA GLY A 105 0.33 6.18 7.10
C GLY A 105 0.18 5.80 5.63
N VAL A 106 0.61 4.59 5.25
CA VAL A 106 0.45 4.06 3.87
C VAL A 106 -1.02 4.01 3.48
N LEU A 107 -1.89 3.47 4.35
CA LEU A 107 -3.32 3.38 4.11
C LEU A 107 -3.95 4.76 3.91
N SER A 108 -3.57 5.73 4.74
CA SER A 108 -4.09 7.09 4.72
C SER A 108 -3.66 7.83 3.46
N VAL A 109 -2.37 7.79 3.13
CA VAL A 109 -1.83 8.45 1.93
C VAL A 109 -2.49 7.90 0.66
N LEU A 110 -2.60 6.57 0.52
CA LEU A 110 -3.30 6.01 -0.64
C LEU A 110 -4.80 6.38 -0.63
N GLY A 111 -5.46 6.33 0.53
CA GLY A 111 -6.89 6.65 0.64
C GLY A 111 -7.18 8.10 0.26
N THR A 112 -6.36 9.04 0.75
CA THR A 112 -6.41 10.45 0.38
C THR A 112 -6.15 10.63 -1.11
N TYR A 113 -5.11 10.01 -1.66
CA TYR A 113 -4.79 10.12 -3.08
C TYR A 113 -5.96 9.65 -3.97
N LEU A 114 -6.54 8.49 -3.67
CA LEU A 114 -7.65 7.93 -4.44
C LEU A 114 -8.91 8.80 -4.37
N THR A 115 -9.22 9.33 -3.18
CA THR A 115 -10.37 10.22 -2.98
C THR A 115 -10.16 11.61 -3.57
N ALA A 116 -8.93 12.13 -3.53
CA ALA A 116 -8.61 13.46 -4.04
C ALA A 116 -8.47 13.48 -5.57
N ARG A 117 -8.24 12.34 -6.22
CA ARG A 117 -8.12 12.25 -7.69
C ARG A 117 -9.29 12.92 -8.46
N PRO A 118 -10.58 12.63 -8.19
CA PRO A 118 -11.69 13.29 -8.87
C PRO A 118 -11.70 14.80 -8.63
N PHE A 119 -11.44 15.24 -7.39
CA PHE A 119 -11.36 16.66 -7.03
C PHE A 119 -10.28 17.40 -7.82
N TRP A 120 -9.06 16.85 -7.89
CA TRP A 120 -7.98 17.44 -8.68
C TRP A 120 -8.28 17.45 -10.19
N HIS A 121 -8.95 16.41 -10.68
CA HIS A 121 -9.37 16.34 -12.08
C HIS A 121 -10.37 17.44 -12.43
N GLU A 122 -11.28 17.73 -11.51
CA GLU A 122 -12.29 18.77 -11.67
C GLU A 122 -11.66 20.17 -11.63
N ILE A 123 -10.77 20.45 -10.66
CA ILE A 123 -9.98 21.69 -10.63
C ILE A 123 -9.25 21.90 -11.95
N ALA A 124 -8.49 20.91 -12.41
CA ALA A 124 -7.72 21.02 -13.65
C ALA A 124 -8.60 21.26 -14.88
N THR A 125 -9.81 20.70 -14.89
CA THR A 125 -10.77 20.89 -15.98
C THR A 125 -11.37 22.29 -15.96
N VAL A 126 -11.83 22.75 -14.79
CA VAL A 126 -12.36 24.11 -14.60
C VAL A 126 -11.31 25.16 -14.94
N THR A 127 -10.07 25.00 -14.47
CA THR A 127 -8.97 25.92 -14.76
C THR A 127 -8.67 25.98 -16.27
N ARG A 128 -8.58 24.82 -16.96
CA ARG A 128 -8.37 24.78 -18.41
C ARG A 128 -9.48 25.48 -19.19
N HIS A 129 -10.74 25.29 -18.78
CA HIS A 129 -11.88 25.97 -19.41
C HIS A 129 -11.82 27.49 -19.24
N HIS A 130 -11.50 27.99 -18.04
CA HIS A 130 -11.39 29.43 -17.80
C HIS A 130 -10.26 30.08 -18.60
N VAL A 131 -9.07 29.46 -18.60
CA VAL A 131 -7.92 29.96 -19.38
C VAL A 131 -8.22 29.96 -20.88
N GLY A 132 -8.81 28.89 -21.40
CA GLY A 132 -9.19 28.81 -22.82
C GLY A 132 -10.28 29.83 -23.22
N SER A 133 -11.23 30.10 -22.32
CA SER A 133 -12.31 31.08 -22.55
C SER A 133 -11.80 32.52 -22.47
N ALA A 134 -10.86 32.82 -21.57
CA ALA A 134 -10.20 34.12 -21.47
C ALA A 134 -9.32 34.40 -22.70
N ALA A 135 -8.54 33.41 -23.14
CA ALA A 135 -7.69 33.52 -24.34
C ALA A 135 -8.53 33.78 -25.61
N LYS A 136 -9.66 33.09 -25.79
CA LYS A 136 -10.58 33.33 -26.91
C LYS A 136 -11.19 34.73 -26.90
N ARG A 137 -11.49 35.28 -25.71
CA ARG A 137 -12.10 36.61 -25.56
C ARG A 137 -11.13 37.74 -25.92
N HIS A 138 -9.84 37.54 -25.68
CA HIS A 138 -8.79 38.49 -26.07
C HIS A 138 -8.41 38.45 -27.55
N LEU A 139 -8.68 37.33 -28.25
CA LEU A 139 -8.40 37.17 -29.68
C LEU A 139 -9.59 37.53 -30.58
N ALA A 140 -10.76 37.80 -30.01
CA ALA A 140 -11.92 38.28 -30.77
C ALA A 140 -11.72 39.76 -31.14
N PRO A 141 -11.75 40.15 -32.43
CA PRO A 141 -11.65 41.55 -32.81
C PRO A 141 -12.84 42.33 -32.23
N ALA A 142 -12.57 43.51 -31.68
CA ALA A 142 -13.61 44.43 -31.23
C ALA A 142 -14.53 44.82 -32.41
N PRO A 143 -15.85 44.99 -32.18
CA PRO A 143 -16.81 45.32 -33.23
C PRO A 143 -16.56 46.70 -33.85
#